data_AF-A0A659UHB4-F1
#
_entry.id   AF-A0A659UHB4-F1
#
_cell.length_a   1.000
_cell.length_b   1.000
_cell.length_c   1.000
_cell.angle_alpha   90.00
_cell.angle_beta   90.00
_cell.angle_gamma   90.00
#
_symmetry.space_group_name_H-M   'P 1'
#
loop_
_entity.id
_entity.type
_entity.pdbx_description
1 polymer ?
#
loop_
_entity_poly.entity_id
_entity_poly.type
_entity_poly.pdbx_seq_one_letter_code
_entity_poly.pdbx_strand_id
1 'polypeptide(L)'
;LDAIWDHSLGEWGAERAEAYIRTIHSVVKLIDQFPTIARSASNIRPDLLKYAVGSHVVFLRMGQGSINVVRILHQRMDYPRHF
;
A
#
# COMPACT_ATOMS: atom_id res chain seq x y z
N LEU A 1 -5.80 11.62 0.28
CA LEU A 1 -4.79 10.58 -0.05
C LEU A 1 -3.74 11.13 -1.02
N ASP A 2 -3.68 12.47 -1.13
CA ASP A 2 -3.21 13.16 -2.33
C ASP A 2 -1.72 13.55 -2.23
N ALA A 3 -1.12 13.46 -1.04
CA ALA A 3 0.30 13.77 -0.84
C ALA A 3 1.27 12.61 -1.19
N ILE A 4 0.77 11.46 -1.65
CA ILE A 4 1.62 10.39 -2.23
C ILE A 4 1.80 10.62 -3.74
N TRP A 5 1.03 11.55 -4.32
CA TRP A 5 0.80 11.66 -5.76
C TRP A 5 1.74 12.62 -6.50
N ASP A 6 2.15 13.72 -5.87
CA ASP A 6 2.67 14.90 -6.58
C ASP A 6 4.07 14.78 -7.21
N HIS A 7 4.75 13.64 -7.09
CA HIS A 7 6.06 13.46 -7.73
C HIS A 7 6.14 12.35 -8.78
N SER A 8 5.15 11.47 -8.90
CA SER A 8 5.23 10.36 -9.87
C SER A 8 4.72 10.73 -11.27
N LEU A 9 4.12 11.91 -11.44
CA LEU A 9 3.54 12.37 -12.71
C LEU A 9 4.49 13.20 -13.57
N GLY A 10 5.67 13.59 -13.07
CA GLY A 10 6.61 14.43 -13.82
C GLY A 10 7.27 13.72 -15.01
N GLU A 11 7.49 12.40 -14.92
CA GLU A 11 8.31 11.68 -15.91
C GLU A 11 7.64 10.44 -16.52
N TRP A 12 6.63 9.85 -15.89
CA TRP A 12 6.00 8.60 -16.36
C TRP A 12 4.53 8.88 -16.67
N GLY A 13 4.19 9.09 -17.94
CA GLY A 13 2.91 9.63 -18.42
C GLY A 13 1.64 9.10 -17.73
N ALA A 14 0.60 9.94 -17.74
CA ALA A 14 -0.66 9.77 -16.98
C ALA A 14 -1.27 8.35 -17.03
N GLU A 15 -1.22 7.69 -18.19
CA GLU A 15 -1.76 6.33 -18.36
C GLU A 15 -1.06 5.29 -17.47
N ARG A 16 0.26 5.38 -17.32
CA ARG A 16 1.02 4.47 -16.45
C ARG A 16 0.72 4.71 -14.98
N ALA A 17 0.59 5.98 -14.60
CA ALA A 17 0.22 6.36 -13.24
C ALA A 17 -1.20 5.85 -12.90
N GLU A 18 -2.17 6.04 -13.79
CA GLU A 18 -3.54 5.55 -13.60
C GLU A 18 -3.61 4.02 -13.53
N ALA A 19 -2.93 3.31 -14.44
CA ALA A 19 -2.87 1.86 -14.42
C ALA A 19 -2.30 1.34 -13.09
N TYR A 20 -1.28 2.02 -12.57
CA TYR A 20 -0.66 1.68 -11.30
C TYR A 20 -1.61 1.87 -10.10
N ILE A 21 -2.40 2.95 -10.06
CA ILE A 21 -3.46 3.14 -9.07
C ILE A 21 -4.43 1.98 -9.12
N ARG A 22 -4.90 1.63 -10.32
CA ARG A 22 -5.88 0.57 -10.51
C ARG A 22 -5.33 -0.77 -10.04
N THR A 23 -4.04 -1.04 -10.24
CA THR A 23 -3.37 -2.23 -9.68
C THR A 23 -3.40 -2.20 -8.15
N ILE A 24 -3.03 -1.09 -7.50
CA ILE A 24 -3.06 -0.99 -6.04
C ILE A 24 -4.47 -1.20 -5.50
N HIS A 25 -5.48 -0.55 -6.08
CA HIS A 25 -6.88 -0.74 -5.70
C HIS A 25 -7.34 -2.19 -5.85
N SER A 26 -6.94 -2.86 -6.93
CA SER A 26 -7.30 -4.26 -7.17
C SER A 26 -6.67 -5.18 -6.12
N VAL A 27 -5.42 -4.92 -5.75
CA VAL A 27 -4.72 -5.64 -4.69
C VAL A 27 -5.41 -5.44 -3.35
N VAL A 28 -5.80 -4.22 -2.98
CA VAL A 28 -6.52 -3.97 -1.72
C VAL A 28 -7.83 -4.77 -1.67
N LYS A 29 -8.61 -4.78 -2.75
CA LYS A 29 -9.84 -5.59 -2.84
C LYS A 29 -9.58 -7.10 -2.75
N LEU A 30 -8.45 -7.57 -3.28
CA LEU A 30 -8.06 -8.97 -3.21
C LEU A 30 -7.70 -9.36 -1.78
N ILE A 31 -6.97 -8.48 -1.06
CA ILE A 31 -6.62 -8.72 0.34
C ILE A 31 -7.88 -8.69 1.23
N ASP A 32 -8.88 -7.88 0.89
CA ASP A 32 -10.15 -7.81 1.64
C ASP A 32 -10.90 -9.15 1.60
N GLN A 33 -10.86 -9.81 0.45
CA GLN A 33 -11.43 -11.14 0.25
C GLN A 33 -10.54 -12.27 0.79
N PHE A 34 -9.22 -12.11 0.69
CA PHE A 34 -8.23 -13.13 1.06
C PHE A 34 -7.09 -12.51 1.90
N PRO A 35 -7.32 -12.21 3.19
CA PRO A 35 -6.33 -11.52 4.03
C PRO A 35 -5.01 -12.26 4.17
N THR A 36 -5.02 -13.59 4.01
CA THR A 36 -3.86 -14.47 4.10
C THR A 36 -2.78 -14.22 3.06
N ILE A 37 -3.09 -13.52 1.96
CA ILE A 37 -2.10 -13.16 0.94
C ILE A 37 -1.20 -11.99 1.38
N ALA A 38 -1.65 -11.20 2.35
CA ALA A 38 -0.86 -10.13 2.93
C ALA A 38 0.08 -10.68 4.01
N ARG A 39 1.31 -10.17 4.02
CA ARG A 39 2.31 -10.59 5.00
C ARG A 39 2.10 -9.82 6.30
N SER A 40 2.29 -10.50 7.43
CA SER A 40 2.35 -9.81 8.72
C SER A 40 3.54 -8.85 8.77
N ALA A 41 3.27 -7.64 9.23
CA ALA A 41 4.23 -6.61 9.60
C ALA A 41 4.13 -6.30 11.11
N SER A 42 3.73 -7.31 11.89
CA SER A 42 3.57 -7.19 13.35
C SER A 42 4.86 -6.80 14.08
N ASN A 43 6.02 -7.06 13.46
CA ASN A 43 7.32 -6.60 13.94
C ASN A 43 7.50 -5.07 13.91
N ILE A 44 6.70 -4.36 13.10
CA ILE A 44 6.66 -2.89 13.04
C ILE A 44 5.56 -2.36 13.97
N ARG A 45 4.35 -2.93 13.87
CA ARG A 45 3.21 -2.58 14.72
C ARG A 45 2.23 -3.75 14.77
N PRO A 46 1.64 -4.09 15.93
CA PRO A 46 0.61 -5.11 16.02
C PRO A 46 -0.52 -4.91 15.01
N ASP A 47 -1.02 -6.04 14.50
CA ASP A 47 -2.11 -6.16 13.51
C ASP A 47 -1.86 -5.46 12.17
N LEU A 48 -0.60 -5.04 11.93
CA LEU A 48 -0.21 -4.45 10.66
C LEU A 48 0.08 -5.55 9.64
N LEU A 49 -0.50 -5.40 8.46
CA LEU A 49 -0.25 -6.22 7.29
C LEU A 49 0.47 -5.39 6.23
N LYS A 50 1.24 -6.06 5.37
CA LYS A 50 1.94 -5.45 4.24
C LYS A 50 1.83 -6.31 2.98
N TYR A 51 1.74 -5.65 1.83
CA TYR A 51 1.78 -6.29 0.52
C TYR A 51 2.59 -5.44 -0.47
N ALA A 52 3.51 -6.06 -1.20
CA ALA A 52 4.35 -5.37 -2.18
C ALA A 52 3.69 -5.37 -3.56
N VAL A 53 3.61 -4.19 -4.20
CA VAL A 53 3.07 -3.99 -5.54
C VAL A 53 4.09 -3.20 -6.35
N GLY A 54 4.85 -3.88 -7.22
CA GLY A 54 5.96 -3.24 -7.94
C GLY A 54 6.96 -2.61 -6.96
N SER A 55 7.23 -1.31 -7.13
CA SER A 55 8.16 -0.58 -6.26
C SER A 55 7.53 -0.01 -4.99
N HIS A 56 6.25 -0.28 -4.70
CA HIS A 56 5.59 0.20 -3.48
C HIS A 56 5.16 -0.94 -2.56
N VAL A 57 5.02 -0.64 -1.28
CA VAL A 57 4.51 -1.51 -0.23
C VAL A 57 3.26 -0.85 0.36
N VAL A 58 2.15 -1.56 0.27
CA VAL A 58 0.86 -1.17 0.86
C VAL A 58 0.83 -1.72 2.28
N PHE A 59 0.71 -0.84 3.26
CA PHE A 59 0.50 -1.17 4.66
C PHE A 59 -0.97 -1.01 5.01
N LEU A 60 -1.54 -2.01 5.67
CA LEU A 60 -2.97 -2.11 5.90
C LEU A 60 -3.30 -2.85 7.20
N ARG A 61 -4.53 -2.70 7.67
CA ARG A 61 -5.08 -3.34 8.88
C ARG A 61 -6.46 -3.90 8.58
N MET A 62 -6.75 -5.07 9.14
CA MET A 62 -8.10 -5.62 9.14
C MET A 62 -8.92 -4.92 10.22
N GLY A 63 -10.03 -4.30 9.83
CA GLY A 63 -11.06 -3.80 10.74
C GLY A 63 -12.22 -4.79 10.88
N GLN A 64 -13.30 -4.36 11.55
CA GLN A 64 -14.55 -5.11 11.60
C GLN A 64 -15.26 -5.05 10.25
N GLY A 65 -14.94 -6.00 9.37
CA GLY A 65 -15.57 -6.17 8.07
C GLY A 65 -15.04 -5.29 6.94
N SER A 66 -13.89 -4.64 7.13
CA SER A 66 -13.23 -3.85 6.07
C SER A 66 -11.72 -3.74 6.26
N ILE A 67 -11.00 -3.51 5.16
CA ILE A 67 -9.59 -3.14 5.20
C ILE A 67 -9.39 -1.64 5.32
N ASN A 68 -8.52 -1.26 6.25
CA ASN A 68 -7.99 0.10 6.35
C ASN A 68 -6.58 0.16 5.77
N VAL A 69 -6.41 0.89 4.67
CA VAL A 69 -5.07 1.20 4.13
C VAL A 69 -4.43 2.27 5.02
N VAL A 70 -3.34 1.91 5.70
CA VAL A 70 -2.64 2.80 6.63
C VAL A 70 -1.69 3.74 5.87
N ARG A 71 -0.86 3.18 4.97
CA ARG A 71 0.12 3.91 4.15
C ARG A 71 0.47 3.12 2.88
N ILE A 72 0.92 3.83 1.85
CA ILE A 72 1.59 3.24 0.68
C ILE A 72 2.97 3.90 0.61
N LEU A 73 4.03 3.10 0.69
CA LEU A 73 5.40 3.60 0.73
C LEU A 73 6.21 2.99 -0.41
N HIS A 74 7.16 3.72 -0.98
CA HIS A 74 8.11 3.14 -1.90
C HIS A 74 9.01 2.13 -1.15
N GLN A 75 9.31 0.97 -1.74
CA GLN A 75 10.05 -0.12 -1.10
C GLN A 75 11.48 0.25 -0.67
N ARG A 76 12.04 1.31 -1.28
CA ARG A 76 13.35 1.87 -0.93
C ARG A 76 13.29 2.96 0.14
N MET A 77 12.10 3.33 0.62
CA MET A 77 12.02 4.18 1.80
C MET A 77 12.40 3.34 3.02
N ASP A 78 13.62 3.56 3.52
CA ASP A 78 13.97 3.19 4.89
C ASP A 78 13.03 3.95 5.82
N TYR A 79 12.20 3.20 6.54
CA TYR A 79 11.19 3.73 7.45
C TYR A 79 11.89 4.44 8.61
N PRO A 80 11.88 5.79 8.74
CA PRO A 80 12.16 6.38 10.03
C PRO A 80 10.95 6.02 10.89
N ARG A 81 11.19 5.34 12.01
CA ARG A 81 10.19 5.14 13.07
C ARG A 81 9.69 6.51 13.54
N HIS A 82 8.69 7.08 12.88
CA HIS A 82 7.91 8.15 13.48
C HIS A 82 6.85 7.49 14.36
N PHE A 83 7.14 7.53 15.65
CA PHE A 83 6.26 7.13 16.75
C PHE A 83 5.03 8.03 16.80
#